data_AF-A0AA37RGF2-F1
#
_entry.id   AF-A0AA37RGF2-F1
#
_cell.length_a   1.000
_cell.length_b   1.000
_cell.length_c   1.000
_cell.angle_alpha   90.00
_cell.angle_beta   90.00
_cell.angle_gamma   90.00
#
_symmetry.space_group_name_H-M   'P 1'
#
loop_
_entity.id
_entity.type
_entity.pdbx_description
1 polymer ?
#
loop_
_entity_poly.entity_id
_entity_poly.type
_entity_poly.pdbx_seq_one_letter_code
_entity_poly.pdbx_strand_id
1 'polypeptide(L)'
;MGLPFLGAVDSDRLARMRLFNDAGERFEIAIPARLGVEDFIMRKEAALAGLGFTVLPLMHCESELASGKLVRMLPDWRCAPAWLQAVYPHRRGVLPAVRAWLDHLAHAFDRCGDRPL
;
A
#
# COMPACT_ATOMS: atom_id res chain seq x y z
N MET A 1 21.45 -3.71 -14.77
CA MET A 1 20.21 -4.50 -14.62
C MET A 1 19.35 -3.80 -13.59
N GLY A 2 18.09 -3.48 -13.89
CA GLY A 2 17.18 -2.87 -12.91
C GLY A 2 16.82 -3.86 -11.79
N LEU A 3 16.50 -3.35 -10.60
CA LEU A 3 15.98 -4.19 -9.52
C LEU A 3 14.62 -4.78 -9.94
N PRO A 4 14.36 -6.06 -9.68
CA PRO A 4 13.08 -6.68 -10.07
C PRO A 4 11.94 -6.23 -9.16
N PHE A 5 10.78 -5.95 -9.74
CA PHE A 5 9.57 -5.59 -8.99
C PHE A 5 8.75 -6.82 -8.59
N LEU A 6 8.17 -6.76 -7.40
CA LEU A 6 7.29 -7.78 -6.82
C LEU A 6 5.95 -7.14 -6.46
N GLY A 7 4.85 -7.53 -7.11
CA GLY A 7 3.55 -6.97 -6.75
C GLY A 7 2.44 -7.15 -7.77
N ALA A 8 1.37 -6.40 -7.55
CA ALA A 8 0.20 -6.33 -8.40
C ALA A 8 0.57 -6.06 -9.86
N VAL A 9 -0.08 -6.77 -10.78
CA VAL A 9 0.09 -6.59 -12.22
C VAL A 9 -1.27 -6.55 -12.89
N ASP A 10 -1.35 -5.76 -13.95
CA ASP A 10 -2.52 -5.75 -14.81
C ASP A 10 -2.54 -7.00 -15.73
N SER A 11 -3.58 -7.11 -16.57
CA SER A 11 -3.76 -8.24 -17.50
C SER A 11 -2.61 -8.40 -18.50
N ASP A 12 -1.86 -7.33 -18.78
CA ASP A 12 -0.66 -7.34 -19.63
C ASP A 12 0.63 -7.71 -18.89
N ARG A 13 0.51 -8.15 -17.63
CA ARG A 13 1.62 -8.52 -16.72
C ARG A 13 2.57 -7.37 -16.39
N LEU A 14 2.16 -6.13 -16.63
CA LEU A 14 2.90 -4.95 -16.19
C LEU A 14 2.35 -4.46 -14.84
N ALA A 15 3.27 -4.12 -13.94
CA ALA A 15 2.94 -3.36 -12.76
C ALA A 15 2.97 -1.87 -13.10
N ARG A 16 1.83 -1.20 -12.90
CA ARG A 16 1.70 0.24 -13.08
C ARG A 16 1.71 0.96 -11.75
N MET A 17 2.58 1.95 -11.61
CA MET A 17 2.66 2.75 -10.41
C MET A 17 2.70 4.23 -10.75
N ARG A 18 1.94 5.01 -10.00
CA ARG A 18 1.91 6.47 -10.07
C ARG A 18 2.59 7.01 -8.82
N LEU A 19 3.66 7.77 -9.04
CA LEU A 19 4.46 8.40 -8.02
C LEU A 19 4.26 9.91 -8.06
N PHE A 20 4.26 10.52 -6.89
CA PHE A 20 4.14 11.95 -6.67
C PHE A 20 5.27 12.42 -5.75
N ASN A 21 5.82 13.59 -6.01
CA ASN A 21 6.74 14.24 -5.07
C ASN A 21 6.10 15.48 -4.42
N ASP A 22 6.80 16.05 -3.45
CA ASP A 22 6.32 17.22 -2.71
C ASP A 22 6.23 18.50 -3.57
N ALA A 23 6.86 18.52 -4.76
CA ALA A 23 6.73 19.59 -5.76
C ALA A 23 5.49 19.43 -6.66
N GLY A 24 4.69 18.38 -6.48
CA GLY A 24 3.51 18.08 -7.29
C GLY A 24 3.84 17.44 -8.65
N GLU A 25 5.08 17.04 -8.88
CA GLU A 25 5.45 16.30 -10.08
C GLU A 25 4.89 14.89 -10.01
N ARG A 26 4.43 14.40 -11.16
CA ARG A 26 3.89 13.05 -11.32
C ARG A 26 4.79 12.24 -12.23
N PHE A 27 5.16 11.05 -11.78
CA PHE A 27 5.86 10.06 -12.59
C PHE A 27 5.04 8.78 -12.66
N GLU A 28 4.82 8.28 -13.88
CA GLU A 28 4.15 7.00 -14.10
C GLU A 28 5.15 5.99 -14.64
N ILE A 29 5.17 4.82 -14.04
CA ILE A 29 6.05 3.72 -14.43
C ILE A 29 5.23 2.47 -14.71
N ALA A 30 5.57 1.80 -15.81
CA ALA A 30 5.09 0.47 -16.15
C ALA A 30 6.29 -0.46 -16.28
N ILE A 31 6.39 -1.46 -15.39
CA ILE A 31 7.51 -2.40 -15.36
C ILE A 31 7.02 -3.84 -15.29
N PRO A 32 7.70 -4.80 -15.94
CA PRO A 32 7.42 -6.21 -15.75
C PRO A 32 7.65 -6.60 -14.28
N ALA A 33 6.69 -7.29 -13.67
CA ALA A 33 6.90 -7.88 -12.37
C ALA A 33 7.60 -9.23 -12.51
N ARG A 34 8.61 -9.48 -11.68
CA ARG A 34 9.21 -10.82 -11.53
C ARG A 34 8.24 -11.77 -10.82
N LEU A 35 7.47 -11.22 -9.88
CA LEU A 35 6.44 -11.93 -9.13
C LEU A 35 5.17 -11.08 -9.16
N GLY A 36 4.14 -11.57 -9.86
CA GLY A 36 2.82 -10.97 -9.89
C GLY A 36 1.97 -11.47 -8.73
N VAL A 37 1.75 -10.64 -7.71
CA VAL A 37 0.94 -11.02 -6.53
C VAL A 37 0.33 -9.80 -5.83
N GLU A 38 -0.91 -9.94 -5.39
CA GLU A 38 -1.66 -8.91 -4.66
C GLU A 38 -1.44 -8.93 -3.14
N ASP A 39 -1.04 -10.07 -2.57
CA ASP A 39 -0.91 -10.24 -1.12
C ASP A 39 0.31 -9.51 -0.55
N PHE A 40 0.09 -8.58 0.38
CA PHE A 40 1.16 -7.77 0.97
C PHE A 40 2.13 -8.57 1.85
N ILE A 41 1.67 -9.62 2.53
CA ILE A 41 2.52 -10.45 3.39
C ILE A 41 3.51 -11.20 2.51
N MET A 42 3.03 -11.86 1.45
CA MET A 42 3.88 -12.56 0.49
C MET A 42 4.90 -11.62 -0.16
N ARG A 43 4.48 -10.41 -0.56
CA ARG A 43 5.37 -9.40 -1.15
C ARG A 43 6.48 -8.99 -0.19
N LYS A 44 6.15 -8.78 1.09
CA LYS A 44 7.12 -8.45 2.13
C LYS A 44 8.15 -9.56 2.31
N GLU A 45 7.70 -10.79 2.50
CA GLU A 45 8.60 -11.94 2.68
C GLU A 45 9.51 -12.14 1.46
N ALA A 46 8.99 -11.96 0.24
CA ALA A 46 9.78 -12.03 -0.97
C ALA A 46 10.84 -10.91 -1.06
N ALA A 47 10.51 -9.69 -0.64
CA ALA A 47 11.46 -8.58 -0.56
C ALA A 47 12.54 -8.83 0.50
N LEU A 48 12.17 -9.34 1.68
CA LEU A 48 13.11 -9.73 2.74
C LEU A 48 14.04 -10.87 2.32
N ALA A 49 13.57 -11.78 1.46
CA ALA A 49 14.38 -12.83 0.84
C ALA A 49 15.30 -12.32 -0.29
N GLY A 50 15.33 -11.00 -0.55
CA GLY A 50 16.20 -10.39 -1.55
C GLY A 50 15.76 -10.61 -3.00
N LEU A 51 14.49 -10.98 -3.22
CA LEU A 51 13.99 -11.30 -4.57
C LEU A 51 13.71 -10.06 -5.43
N GLY A 52 13.67 -8.87 -4.83
CA GLY A 52 13.36 -7.60 -5.49
C GLY A 52 12.86 -6.51 -4.55
N PHE A 53 12.23 -5.49 -5.13
CA PHE A 53 11.59 -4.40 -4.39
C PHE A 53 10.06 -4.44 -4.56
N THR A 54 9.35 -3.77 -3.66
CA THR A 54 7.88 -3.78 -3.64
C THR A 54 7.31 -2.49 -3.06
N VAL A 55 5.98 -2.37 -3.10
CA VAL A 55 5.21 -1.29 -2.47
C VAL A 55 4.34 -1.94 -1.42
N LEU A 56 4.44 -1.44 -0.19
CA LEU A 56 3.68 -1.95 0.95
C LEU A 56 3.03 -0.77 1.69
N PRO A 57 1.81 -0.93 2.19
CA PRO A 57 1.30 -0.06 3.23
C PRO A 57 2.23 -0.09 4.44
N LEU A 58 2.46 1.07 5.05
CA LEU A 58 3.43 1.24 6.13
C LEU A 58 3.23 0.23 7.27
N MET A 59 1.96 -0.02 7.65
CA MET A 59 1.58 -1.00 8.69
C MET A 59 2.12 -2.43 8.46
N HIS A 60 2.52 -2.79 7.24
CA HIS A 60 3.09 -4.10 6.95
C HIS A 60 4.62 -4.15 7.09
N CYS A 61 5.33 -3.01 7.11
CA CYS A 61 6.79 -2.96 7.04
C CYS A 61 7.49 -2.02 8.05
N GLU A 62 6.76 -1.39 8.97
CA GLU A 62 7.34 -0.50 10.01
C GLU A 62 8.50 -1.16 10.76
N SER A 63 8.33 -2.42 11.19
CA SER A 63 9.33 -3.10 12.01
C SER A 63 10.61 -3.40 11.25
N GLU A 64 10.49 -3.78 9.99
CA GLU A 64 11.59 -4.14 9.11
C GLU A 64 12.33 -2.90 8.58
N LEU A 65 11.62 -1.79 8.39
CA LEU A 65 12.23 -0.49 8.13
C LEU A 65 13.03 -0.03 9.36
N ALA A 66 12.44 -0.11 10.56
CA ALA A 66 13.11 0.29 11.80
C ALA A 66 14.36 -0.55 12.09
N SER A 67 14.33 -1.85 11.78
CA SER A 67 15.48 -2.74 11.94
C SER A 67 16.50 -2.68 10.79
N GLY A 68 16.24 -1.91 9.73
CA GLY A 68 17.08 -1.83 8.53
C GLY A 68 17.07 -3.10 7.65
N LYS A 69 16.12 -4.03 7.87
CA LYS A 69 15.93 -5.21 7.02
C LYS A 69 15.28 -4.85 5.69
N LEU A 70 14.43 -3.82 5.69
CA LEU A 70 13.95 -3.14 4.51
C LEU A 70 14.49 -1.71 4.50
N VAL A 71 14.68 -1.16 3.31
CA VAL A 71 15.09 0.23 3.12
C VAL A 71 14.09 0.91 2.20
N ARG A 72 13.68 2.14 2.57
CA ARG A 72 12.80 2.96 1.73
C ARG A 72 13.52 3.38 0.46
N MET A 73 12.98 3.00 -0.69
CA MET A 73 13.44 3.47 -1.99
C MET A 73 12.71 4.76 -2.39
N LEU A 74 13.40 5.62 -3.14
CA LEU A 74 12.84 6.87 -3.67
C LEU A 74 12.17 7.72 -2.57
N PRO A 75 12.92 8.15 -1.54
CA PRO A 75 12.33 8.81 -0.36
C PRO A 75 11.54 10.09 -0.70
N ASP A 76 11.92 10.79 -1.78
CA ASP A 76 11.25 12.01 -2.24
C ASP A 76 9.97 11.75 -3.05
N TRP A 77 9.66 10.47 -3.30
CA TRP A 77 8.49 10.06 -4.07
C TRP A 77 7.54 9.23 -3.18
N ARG A 78 6.24 9.37 -3.45
CA ARG A 78 5.16 8.70 -2.75
C ARG A 78 4.21 8.08 -3.76
N CYS A 79 3.70 6.88 -3.47
CA CYS A 79 2.61 6.31 -4.24
C CYS A 79 1.32 7.10 -4.01
N ALA A 80 0.37 7.00 -4.94
CA ALA A 80 -0.98 7.51 -4.75
C ALA A 80 -1.57 7.03 -3.40
N PRO A 81 -2.24 7.90 -2.63
CA PRO A 81 -2.89 7.50 -1.40
C PRO A 81 -3.95 6.43 -1.67
N ALA A 82 -4.01 5.42 -0.80
CA ALA A 82 -5.04 4.40 -0.81
C ALA A 82 -6.22 4.84 0.05
N TRP A 83 -7.44 4.48 -0.38
CA TRP A 83 -8.67 4.78 0.35
C TRP A 83 -9.15 3.53 1.09
N LEU A 84 -9.37 3.64 2.40
CA LEU A 84 -10.10 2.62 3.17
C LEU A 84 -11.57 3.03 3.25
N GLN A 85 -12.46 2.18 2.74
CA GLN A 85 -13.89 2.49 2.67
C GLN A 85 -14.71 1.37 3.33
N ALA A 86 -15.69 1.75 4.15
CA ALA A 86 -16.69 0.83 4.67
C ALA A 86 -17.92 0.82 3.75
N VAL A 87 -18.24 -0.34 3.16
CA VAL A 87 -19.35 -0.50 2.21
C VAL A 87 -20.46 -1.32 2.85
N TYR A 88 -21.68 -0.79 2.86
CA TYR A 88 -22.85 -1.48 3.40
C TYR A 88 -24.13 -1.17 2.59
N PRO A 89 -25.11 -2.08 2.53
CA PRO A 89 -26.35 -1.86 1.78
C PRO A 89 -27.22 -0.77 2.40
N HIS A 90 -27.70 0.18 1.58
CA HIS A 90 -28.50 1.31 2.04
C HIS A 90 -29.99 1.00 2.32
N ARG A 91 -30.49 -0.16 1.85
CA ARG A 91 -31.92 -0.42 1.56
C ARG A 91 -32.86 -0.53 2.77
N ARG A 92 -32.38 -0.49 4.01
CA ARG A 92 -33.22 -0.63 5.23
C ARG A 92 -32.97 0.45 6.29
N GLY A 93 -32.24 1.52 5.94
CA GLY A 93 -31.63 2.38 6.95
C GLY A 93 -30.48 1.67 7.66
N VAL A 94 -29.51 2.43 8.17
CA VAL A 94 -28.37 1.85 8.89
C VAL A 94 -28.87 1.41 10.27
N LEU A 95 -28.78 0.11 10.57
CA LEU A 95 -29.13 -0.40 11.89
C LEU A 95 -28.27 0.29 12.96
N PRO A 96 -28.81 0.61 14.15
CA PRO A 96 -28.04 1.26 15.22
C PRO A 96 -26.74 0.53 15.57
N ALA A 97 -26.74 -0.80 15.54
CA ALA A 97 -25.53 -1.60 15.76
C ALA A 97 -24.47 -1.41 14.66
N VAL A 98 -24.89 -1.32 13.39
CA VAL A 98 -23.96 -1.03 12.27
C VAL A 98 -23.42 0.38 12.41
N ARG A 99 -24.25 1.35 12.81
CA ARG A 99 -23.80 2.72 13.05
C ARG A 99 -22.76 2.79 14.16
N ALA A 100 -23.04 2.16 15.31
CA ALA A 100 -22.10 2.10 16.42
C ALA A 100 -20.77 1.42 16.04
N TRP A 101 -20.82 0.38 15.21
CA TRP A 101 -19.61 -0.27 14.70
C TRP A 101 -18.83 0.63 13.73
N LEU A 102 -19.51 1.33 12.82
CA LEU A 102 -18.87 2.30 11.92
C LEU A 102 -18.22 3.44 12.70
N ASP A 103 -18.90 3.98 13.72
CA ASP A 103 -18.36 5.04 14.58
C ASP A 103 -17.12 4.51 15.35
N HIS A 104 -17.16 3.27 15.84
CA HIS A 104 -16.01 2.63 16.48
C HIS A 104 -14.83 2.46 15.52
N LEU A 105 -15.06 2.01 14.28
CA LEU A 105 -14.01 1.86 13.27
C LEU A 105 -13.41 3.22 12.91
N ALA A 106 -14.24 4.24 12.67
CA ALA A 106 -13.74 5.59 12.38
C ALA A 106 -12.78 6.06 13.47
N HIS A 107 -13.18 5.92 14.73
CA HIS A 107 -12.34 6.31 15.87
C HIS A 107 -11.05 5.48 15.98
N ALA A 108 -11.10 4.18 15.66
CA ALA A 108 -9.91 3.32 15.66
C ALA A 108 -8.91 3.72 14.56
N PHE A 109 -9.40 4.22 13.42
CA PHE A 109 -8.58 4.60 12.27
C PHE A 109 -8.15 6.07 12.24
N ASP A 110 -8.66 6.94 13.12
CA ASP A 110 -8.24 8.36 13.23
C ASP A 110 -6.70 8.52 13.36
N ARG A 111 -6.02 7.53 13.96
CA ARG A 111 -4.56 7.55 14.17
C ARG A 111 -3.75 6.83 13.08
N CYS A 112 -4.41 6.34 12.04
CA CYS A 112 -3.76 5.53 10.99
C CYS A 112 -3.30 6.38 9.80
N GLY A 113 -3.92 7.55 9.55
CA GLY A 113 -3.69 8.35 8.35
C GLY A 113 -2.45 9.26 8.35
N ASP A 114 -1.99 9.68 9.52
CA ASP A 114 -1.07 10.82 9.64
C ASP A 114 0.33 10.45 10.16
N ARG A 115 0.72 9.17 10.19
CA ARG A 115 2.08 8.82 10.64
C ARG A 115 3.12 9.20 9.58
N PRO A 116 3.94 10.25 9.81
CA PRO A 116 5.09 10.48 8.95
C PRO A 116 6.15 9.43 9.28
N LEU A 117 6.71 8.82 8.24
CA LEU A 117 8.01 8.14 8.32
C LEU A 117 9.12 9.17 8.49
#